data_AF-A0A665V8V5-F1
#
_entry.id   AF-A0A665V8V5-F1
#
_cell.length_a   1.000
_cell.length_b   1.000
_cell.length_c   1.000
_cell.angle_alpha   90.00
_cell.angle_beta   90.00
_cell.angle_gamma   90.00
#
_symmetry.space_group_name_H-M   'P 1'
#
loop_
_entity.id
_entity.type
_entity.pdbx_description
1 polymer ?
#
loop_
_entity_poly.entity_id
_entity_poly.type
_entity_poly.pdbx_seq_one_letter_code
_entity_poly.pdbx_strand_id
1 'polypeptide(L)'
;MSTFNDKFSAYTMTQLNEILEDDEKMSRMVQDLDEMQEVQQNKEKTLMSNRTLAEQNLALQPRLEHKKDQLTKSYACLQETFEAYQLHKSSLDHQSGSSSLDTLLALLQAEGAKIEEETENMADSFLDGNMSLDSFIDSYQSRRKLAHLRRVKIEKLHEMVLRGQRLPPSSVPTSCSQDMSVTASLHGNVSNDSSPVPQPRRKPPPPPVQPAPVLNLNPAPTTASQPLAFYSQSPYPPIPPRTSQPFPNVPSGYPTHLLSQYPPALPQRPPPRMAPQPGFIMQ
;
A
#
# COMPACT_ATOMS: atom_id res chain seq x y z
N MET A 1 24.91 57.80 3.08
CA MET A 1 24.33 59.16 3.33
C MET A 1 25.39 60.25 3.43
N SER A 2 26.45 60.14 4.23
CA SER A 2 27.49 61.20 4.30
C SER A 2 28.25 61.41 2.98
N THR A 3 28.46 60.32 2.23
CA THR A 3 29.17 60.30 0.93
C THR A 3 28.50 61.15 -0.17
N PHE A 4 27.17 61.21 -0.18
CA PHE A 4 26.41 61.97 -1.18
C PHE A 4 26.50 63.48 -0.90
N ASN A 5 26.46 63.87 0.37
CA ASN A 5 26.56 65.27 0.78
C ASN A 5 27.97 65.84 0.54
N ASP A 6 29.00 65.01 0.73
CA ASP A 6 30.39 65.38 0.44
C ASP A 6 30.60 65.65 -1.06
N LYS A 7 29.93 64.91 -1.96
CA LYS A 7 29.98 65.17 -3.41
C LYS A 7 29.41 66.55 -3.79
N PHE A 8 28.39 67.04 -3.08
CA PHE A 8 27.80 68.36 -3.39
C PHE A 8 28.61 69.54 -2.86
N SER A 9 29.42 69.33 -1.83
CA SER A 9 30.25 70.38 -1.22
C SER A 9 31.31 70.96 -2.17
N ALA A 10 31.67 70.22 -3.24
CA ALA A 10 32.66 70.61 -4.24
C ALA A 10 32.09 71.42 -5.43
N TYR A 11 30.75 71.54 -5.53
CA TYR A 11 30.11 72.24 -6.66
C TYR A 11 29.82 73.71 -6.36
N THR A 12 29.88 74.54 -7.40
CA THR A 12 29.47 75.96 -7.34
C THR A 12 27.94 76.11 -7.44
N MET A 13 27.38 77.22 -6.95
CA MET A 13 25.93 77.47 -6.95
C MET A 13 25.30 77.35 -8.35
N THR A 14 26.01 77.77 -9.39
CA THR A 14 25.56 77.63 -10.78
C THR A 14 25.51 76.18 -11.25
N GLN A 15 26.47 75.34 -10.85
CA GLN A 15 26.49 73.90 -11.16
C GLN A 15 25.41 73.15 -10.39
N LEU A 16 25.15 73.54 -9.14
CA LEU A 16 24.07 72.98 -8.33
C LEU A 16 22.70 73.30 -8.94
N ASN A 17 22.46 74.55 -9.38
CA ASN A 17 21.23 74.90 -10.09
C ASN A 17 21.12 74.16 -11.43
N GLU A 18 22.21 73.99 -12.18
CA GLU A 18 22.20 73.22 -13.42
C GLU A 18 21.81 71.75 -13.20
N ILE A 19 22.30 71.13 -12.12
CA ILE A 19 21.92 69.75 -11.74
C ILE A 19 20.46 69.70 -11.27
N LEU A 20 19.96 70.76 -10.63
CA LEU A 20 18.58 70.83 -10.14
C LEU A 20 17.55 70.98 -11.27
N GLU A 21 17.91 71.65 -12.35
CA GLU A 21 17.06 71.90 -13.51
C GLU A 21 17.17 70.80 -14.60
N ASP A 22 18.12 69.85 -14.45
CA ASP A 22 18.37 68.75 -15.39
C ASP A 22 18.22 67.38 -14.70
N ASP A 23 17.02 66.82 -14.80
CA ASP A 23 16.64 65.53 -14.22
C ASP A 23 17.53 64.36 -14.73
N GLU A 24 18.06 64.45 -15.95
CA GLU A 24 18.95 63.42 -16.49
C GLU A 24 20.34 63.47 -15.86
N LYS A 25 20.86 64.66 -15.55
CA LYS A 25 22.12 64.81 -14.79
C LYS A 25 21.95 64.32 -13.36
N MET A 26 20.84 64.66 -12.72
CA MET A 26 20.55 64.18 -11.37
C MET A 26 20.42 62.65 -11.32
N SER A 27 19.71 62.06 -12.28
CA SER A 27 19.55 60.60 -12.38
C SER A 27 20.89 59.88 -12.61
N ARG A 28 21.76 60.43 -13.46
CA ARG A 28 23.13 59.91 -13.66
C ARG A 28 23.95 59.95 -12.38
N MET A 29 23.91 61.08 -11.65
CA MET A 29 24.64 61.20 -10.38
C MET A 29 24.15 60.19 -9.34
N VAL A 30 22.84 59.91 -9.29
CA VAL A 30 22.25 58.88 -8.43
C VAL A 30 22.65 57.47 -8.87
N GLN A 31 22.75 57.22 -10.17
CA GLN A 31 23.20 55.94 -10.71
C GLN A 31 24.67 55.64 -10.42
N ASP A 32 25.49 56.69 -10.35
CA ASP A 32 26.91 56.65 -9.99
C ASP A 32 27.16 56.64 -8.46
N LEU A 33 26.10 56.50 -7.64
CA LEU A 33 26.28 56.29 -6.20
C LEU A 33 26.67 54.84 -5.92
N ASP A 34 27.62 54.67 -5.01
CA ASP A 34 28.09 53.36 -4.58
C ASP A 34 26.91 52.51 -4.04
N GLU A 35 25.97 53.14 -3.32
CA GLU A 35 24.77 52.46 -2.82
C GLU A 35 23.87 51.95 -3.97
N MET A 36 23.73 52.71 -5.06
CA MET A 36 22.94 52.30 -6.23
C MET A 36 23.65 51.20 -7.03
N GLN A 37 24.98 51.32 -7.18
CA GLN A 37 25.79 50.32 -7.85
C GLN A 37 25.79 48.98 -7.09
N GLU A 38 25.87 49.02 -5.75
CA GLU A 38 25.79 47.82 -4.90
C GLU A 38 24.43 47.12 -5.05
N VAL A 39 23.33 47.88 -5.04
CA VAL A 39 21.98 47.32 -5.27
C VAL A 39 21.88 46.68 -6.66
N GLN A 40 22.42 47.33 -7.69
CA GLN A 40 22.41 46.81 -9.05
C GLN A 40 23.26 45.53 -9.19
N GLN A 41 24.43 45.48 -8.55
CA GLN A 41 25.27 44.27 -8.50
C GLN A 41 24.57 43.13 -7.74
N ASN A 42 23.93 43.43 -6.61
CA ASN A 42 23.21 42.43 -5.82
C ASN A 42 21.98 41.88 -6.58
N LYS A 43 21.29 42.74 -7.33
CA LYS A 43 20.22 42.34 -8.26
C LYS A 43 20.75 41.39 -9.32
N GLU A 44 21.86 41.72 -9.97
CA GLU A 44 22.46 40.86 -10.98
C GLU A 44 22.90 39.51 -10.40
N LYS A 45 23.56 39.51 -9.24
CA LYS A 45 23.95 38.29 -8.53
C LYS A 45 22.74 37.42 -8.20
N THR A 46 21.64 38.03 -7.76
CA THR A 46 20.40 37.32 -7.44
C THR A 46 19.74 36.74 -8.71
N LEU A 47 19.71 37.50 -9.80
CA LEU A 47 19.18 37.04 -11.09
C LEU A 47 20.00 35.87 -11.65
N MET A 48 21.33 35.97 -11.59
CA MET A 48 22.24 34.90 -12.02
C MET A 48 22.06 33.64 -11.16
N SER A 49 21.93 33.80 -9.84
CA SER A 49 21.66 32.69 -8.92
C SER A 49 20.31 32.01 -9.21
N ASN A 50 19.24 32.82 -9.37
CA ASN A 50 17.91 32.31 -9.70
C ASN A 50 17.90 31.57 -11.05
N ARG A 51 18.56 32.14 -12.06
CA ARG A 51 18.71 31.51 -13.37
C ARG A 51 19.43 30.16 -13.27
N THR A 52 20.54 30.12 -12.53
CA THR A 52 21.31 28.87 -12.33
C THR A 52 20.45 27.80 -11.64
N LEU A 53 19.68 28.18 -10.62
CA LEU A 53 18.77 27.27 -9.92
C LEU A 53 17.64 26.78 -10.84
N ALA A 54 17.07 27.66 -11.67
CA ALA A 54 16.05 27.29 -12.63
C ALA A 54 16.58 26.30 -13.68
N GLU A 55 17.78 26.54 -14.20
CA GLU A 55 18.46 25.64 -15.14
C GLU A 55 18.77 24.29 -14.51
N GLN A 56 19.23 24.27 -13.25
CA GLN A 56 19.43 23.02 -12.49
C GLN A 56 18.12 22.26 -12.26
N ASN A 57 17.04 22.95 -11.88
CA ASN A 57 15.72 22.33 -11.70
C ASN A 57 15.20 21.71 -13.00
N LEU A 58 15.34 22.43 -14.13
CA LEU A 58 14.97 21.92 -15.45
C LEU A 58 15.81 20.70 -15.84
N ALA A 59 17.10 20.69 -15.51
CA ALA A 59 17.98 19.54 -15.76
C ALA A 59 17.61 18.30 -14.93
N LEU A 60 16.98 18.48 -13.77
CA LEU A 60 16.50 17.37 -12.94
C LEU A 60 15.21 16.73 -13.47
N GLN A 61 14.37 17.49 -14.18
CA GLN A 61 13.10 17.02 -14.72
C GLN A 61 13.20 15.72 -15.55
N PRO A 62 14.09 15.58 -16.55
CA PRO A 62 14.18 14.34 -17.33
C PRO A 62 14.60 13.13 -16.48
N ARG A 63 15.45 13.34 -15.47
CA ARG A 63 15.87 12.27 -14.56
C ARG A 63 14.72 11.80 -13.66
N LEU A 64 13.91 12.75 -13.17
CA LEU A 64 12.73 12.44 -12.36
C LEU A 64 11.66 11.72 -13.19
N GLU A 65 11.38 12.21 -14.40
CA GLU A 65 10.41 11.56 -15.29
C GLU A 65 10.85 10.15 -15.67
N HIS A 66 12.14 9.95 -15.99
CA HIS A 66 12.67 8.62 -16.26
C HIS A 66 12.50 7.66 -15.08
N LYS A 67 12.78 8.11 -13.85
CA LYS A 67 12.59 7.29 -12.64
C LYS A 67 11.11 6.99 -12.38
N LYS A 68 10.24 7.96 -12.59
CA LYS A 68 8.79 7.80 -12.49
C LYS A 68 8.30 6.78 -13.50
N ASP A 69 8.74 6.84 -14.75
CA ASP A 69 8.41 5.87 -15.78
C ASP A 69 8.88 4.45 -15.43
N GLN A 70 10.12 4.30 -14.94
CA GLN A 70 10.61 2.99 -14.47
C GLN A 70 9.76 2.44 -13.33
N LEU A 71 9.39 3.28 -12.38
CA LEU A 71 8.54 2.90 -11.25
C LEU A 71 7.15 2.46 -11.72
N THR A 72 6.52 3.25 -12.59
CA THR A 72 5.20 2.93 -13.16
C THR A 72 5.23 1.62 -13.94
N LYS A 73 6.27 1.38 -14.76
CA LYS A 73 6.45 0.11 -15.47
C LYS A 73 6.60 -1.07 -14.51
N SER A 74 7.36 -0.90 -13.44
CA SER A 74 7.56 -1.94 -12.43
C SER A 74 6.25 -2.28 -11.71
N TYR A 75 5.45 -1.27 -11.36
CA TYR A 75 4.12 -1.47 -10.77
C TYR A 75 3.15 -2.17 -11.74
N ALA A 76 3.15 -1.78 -13.01
CA ALA A 76 2.31 -2.42 -14.03
C ALA A 76 2.66 -3.92 -14.19
N CYS A 77 3.95 -4.24 -14.29
CA CYS A 77 4.42 -5.63 -14.36
C CYS A 77 4.07 -6.43 -13.09
N LEU A 78 4.23 -5.82 -11.92
CA LEU A 78 3.83 -6.44 -10.66
C LEU A 78 2.31 -6.72 -10.63
N GLN A 79 1.50 -5.78 -11.09
CA GLN A 79 0.06 -5.95 -11.15
C GLN A 79 -0.33 -7.10 -12.08
N GLU A 80 0.22 -7.15 -13.30
CA GLU A 80 -0.04 -8.21 -14.26
C GLU A 80 0.35 -9.60 -13.70
N THR A 81 1.56 -9.71 -13.15
CA THR A 81 2.03 -10.97 -12.56
C THR A 81 1.20 -11.38 -11.34
N PHE A 82 0.75 -10.42 -10.52
CA PHE A 82 -0.13 -10.69 -9.40
C PHE A 82 -1.52 -11.16 -9.84
N GLU A 83 -2.11 -10.53 -10.86
CA GLU A 83 -3.39 -10.94 -11.44
C GLU A 83 -3.31 -12.35 -12.03
N ALA A 84 -2.25 -12.64 -12.80
CA ALA A 84 -1.99 -13.97 -13.33
C ALA A 84 -1.83 -15.03 -12.22
N TYR A 85 -1.08 -14.70 -11.17
CA TYR A 85 -0.94 -15.57 -10.00
C TYR A 85 -2.28 -15.82 -9.31
N GLN A 86 -3.11 -14.79 -9.13
CA GLN A 86 -4.42 -14.92 -8.50
C GLN A 86 -5.37 -15.79 -9.33
N LEU A 87 -5.33 -15.68 -10.66
CA LEU A 87 -6.08 -16.54 -11.57
C LEU A 87 -5.61 -18.00 -11.49
N HIS A 88 -4.30 -18.23 -11.47
CA HIS A 88 -3.75 -19.57 -11.29
C HIS A 88 -4.14 -20.17 -9.94
N LYS A 89 -4.10 -19.36 -8.87
CA LYS A 89 -4.50 -19.79 -7.54
C LYS A 89 -5.98 -20.17 -7.50
N SER A 90 -6.88 -19.33 -8.02
CA SER A 90 -8.31 -19.65 -8.04
C SER A 90 -8.59 -20.88 -8.90
N SER A 91 -7.90 -21.04 -10.03
CA SER A 91 -8.01 -22.25 -10.85
C SER A 91 -7.54 -23.49 -10.10
N LEU A 92 -6.43 -23.42 -9.35
CA LEU A 92 -5.96 -24.52 -8.52
C LEU A 92 -6.94 -24.83 -7.39
N ASP A 93 -7.46 -23.81 -6.70
CA ASP A 93 -8.45 -23.99 -5.63
C ASP A 93 -9.74 -24.63 -6.17
N HIS A 94 -10.17 -24.25 -7.39
CA HIS A 94 -11.33 -24.85 -8.07
C HIS A 94 -11.05 -26.27 -8.60
N GLN A 95 -9.89 -26.53 -9.21
CA GLN A 95 -9.49 -27.86 -9.70
C GLN A 95 -9.21 -28.82 -8.55
N SER A 96 -8.73 -28.31 -7.41
CA SER A 96 -8.63 -29.06 -6.15
C SER A 96 -10.01 -29.37 -5.55
N GLY A 97 -11.09 -28.92 -6.20
CA GLY A 97 -12.24 -29.78 -6.49
C GLY A 97 -12.70 -30.68 -5.33
N SER A 98 -13.38 -30.04 -4.38
CA SER A 98 -14.54 -30.59 -3.65
C SER A 98 -14.37 -31.65 -2.56
N SER A 99 -13.23 -31.75 -1.87
CA SER A 99 -13.26 -32.11 -0.45
C SER A 99 -11.91 -31.85 0.19
N SER A 100 -11.87 -31.06 1.27
CA SER A 100 -10.70 -31.14 2.14
C SER A 100 -10.55 -32.59 2.59
N LEU A 101 -9.32 -33.01 2.84
CA LEU A 101 -9.04 -34.36 3.36
C LEU A 101 -9.89 -34.65 4.61
N ASP A 102 -10.13 -33.62 5.42
CA ASP A 102 -11.04 -33.64 6.57
C ASP A 102 -12.50 -33.91 6.20
N THR A 103 -13.02 -33.26 5.15
CA THR A 103 -14.38 -33.49 4.65
C THR A 103 -14.54 -34.92 4.16
N LEU A 104 -13.56 -35.43 3.42
CA LEU A 104 -13.58 -36.81 2.93
C LEU A 104 -13.51 -37.81 4.09
N LEU A 105 -12.69 -37.54 5.11
CA LEU A 105 -12.58 -38.37 6.30
C LEU A 105 -13.92 -38.42 7.06
N ALA A 106 -14.56 -37.27 7.27
CA ALA A 106 -15.85 -37.20 7.95
C ALA A 106 -16.94 -37.97 7.19
N LEU A 107 -17.01 -37.81 5.87
CA LEU A 107 -17.95 -38.56 5.03
C LEU A 107 -17.69 -40.07 5.09
N LEU A 108 -16.42 -40.49 5.03
CA LEU A 108 -16.06 -41.90 5.10
C LEU A 108 -16.33 -42.49 6.48
N GLN A 109 -16.18 -41.72 7.57
CA GLN A 109 -16.54 -42.13 8.92
C GLN A 109 -18.05 -42.32 9.06
N ALA A 110 -18.87 -41.39 8.56
CA ALA A 110 -20.33 -41.53 8.57
C ALA A 110 -20.80 -42.77 7.80
N GLU A 111 -20.25 -42.98 6.59
CA GLU A 111 -20.49 -44.18 5.78
C GLU A 111 -19.92 -45.46 6.41
N GLY A 112 -18.84 -45.35 7.18
CA GLY A 112 -18.25 -46.44 7.96
C GLY A 112 -19.17 -46.88 9.10
N ALA A 113 -19.67 -45.93 9.88
CA ALA A 113 -20.63 -46.20 10.95
C ALA A 113 -21.94 -46.80 10.41
N LYS A 114 -22.46 -46.26 9.30
CA LYS A 114 -23.66 -46.79 8.64
C LYS A 114 -23.53 -48.26 8.24
N ILE A 115 -22.40 -48.67 7.64
CA ILE A 115 -22.23 -50.08 7.24
C ILE A 115 -21.98 -50.99 8.45
N GLU A 116 -21.39 -50.48 9.55
CA GLU A 116 -21.26 -51.25 10.79
C GLU A 116 -22.65 -51.53 11.40
N GLU A 117 -23.50 -50.51 11.50
CA GLU A 117 -24.89 -50.64 11.94
C GLU A 117 -25.70 -51.57 11.02
N GLU A 118 -25.58 -51.44 9.69
CA GLU A 118 -26.23 -52.35 8.75
C GLU A 118 -25.83 -53.81 8.98
N THR A 119 -24.55 -54.08 9.29
CA THR A 119 -24.11 -55.46 9.60
C THR A 119 -24.65 -55.95 10.94
N GLU A 120 -24.80 -55.09 11.93
CA GLU A 120 -25.40 -55.43 13.22
C GLU A 120 -26.89 -55.76 13.07
N ASN A 121 -27.64 -54.91 12.38
CA ASN A 121 -29.06 -55.14 12.07
C ASN A 121 -29.28 -56.45 11.30
N MET A 122 -28.36 -56.84 10.41
CA MET A 122 -28.43 -58.13 9.72
C MET A 122 -28.18 -59.31 10.67
N ALA A 123 -27.28 -59.18 11.63
CA ALA A 123 -27.04 -60.20 12.64
C ALA A 123 -28.27 -60.38 13.53
N ASP A 124 -28.87 -59.29 14.00
CA ASP A 124 -30.09 -59.32 14.80
C ASP A 124 -31.26 -59.92 14.02
N SER A 125 -31.46 -59.50 12.77
CA SER A 125 -32.50 -60.06 11.89
C SER A 125 -32.35 -61.57 11.68
N PHE A 126 -31.12 -62.09 11.62
CA PHE A 126 -30.88 -63.52 11.52
C PHE A 126 -31.18 -64.24 12.84
N LEU A 127 -30.79 -63.68 13.98
CA LEU A 127 -31.09 -64.24 15.30
C LEU A 127 -32.60 -64.28 15.60
N ASP A 128 -33.33 -63.28 15.11
CA ASP A 128 -34.79 -63.22 15.20
C ASP A 128 -35.52 -64.15 14.22
N GLY A 129 -34.80 -64.81 13.31
CA GLY A 129 -35.36 -65.70 12.30
C GLY A 129 -36.02 -64.97 11.11
N ASN A 130 -35.84 -63.65 10.99
CA ASN A 130 -36.36 -62.85 9.88
C ASN A 130 -35.54 -63.00 8.58
N MET A 131 -34.41 -63.74 8.62
CA MET A 131 -33.51 -63.98 7.50
C MET A 131 -33.07 -65.45 7.46
N SER A 132 -32.98 -66.03 6.25
CA SER A 132 -32.47 -67.39 6.05
C SER A 132 -30.94 -67.46 6.15
N LEU A 133 -30.41 -68.64 6.51
CA LEU A 133 -28.97 -68.86 6.63
C LEU A 133 -28.20 -68.55 5.35
N ASP A 134 -28.69 -69.02 4.19
CA ASP A 134 -28.02 -68.81 2.91
C ASP A 134 -27.97 -67.31 2.54
N SER A 135 -29.08 -66.59 2.75
CA SER A 135 -29.15 -65.13 2.52
C SER A 135 -28.21 -64.36 3.46
N PHE A 136 -28.13 -64.78 4.72
CA PHE A 136 -27.21 -64.20 5.69
C PHE A 136 -25.76 -64.39 5.25
N ILE A 137 -25.36 -65.62 4.92
CA ILE A 137 -23.99 -65.94 4.50
C ILE A 137 -23.56 -65.12 3.28
N ASP A 138 -24.41 -65.05 2.24
CA ASP A 138 -24.09 -64.36 0.99
C ASP A 138 -23.92 -62.85 1.17
N SER A 139 -24.79 -62.22 1.96
CA SER A 139 -24.83 -60.76 2.10
C SER A 139 -23.98 -60.24 3.26
N TYR A 140 -23.97 -60.92 4.41
CA TYR A 140 -23.27 -60.49 5.62
C TYR A 140 -21.76 -60.46 5.42
N GLN A 141 -21.18 -61.50 4.84
CA GLN A 141 -19.72 -61.57 4.64
C GLN A 141 -19.22 -60.41 3.76
N SER A 142 -19.95 -60.10 2.70
CA SER A 142 -19.64 -58.98 1.80
C SER A 142 -19.70 -57.63 2.51
N ARG A 143 -20.80 -57.36 3.24
CA ARG A 143 -20.95 -56.10 4.00
C ARG A 143 -19.95 -55.98 5.15
N ARG A 144 -19.69 -57.06 5.87
CA ARG A 144 -18.72 -57.10 6.97
C ARG A 144 -17.31 -56.85 6.46
N LYS A 145 -16.93 -57.44 5.32
CA LYS A 145 -15.67 -57.16 4.64
C LYS A 145 -15.57 -55.68 4.24
N LEU A 146 -16.64 -55.09 3.70
CA LEU A 146 -16.69 -53.66 3.37
C LEU A 146 -16.52 -52.77 4.60
N ALA A 147 -17.18 -53.09 5.72
CA ALA A 147 -17.02 -52.39 7.00
C ALA A 147 -15.57 -52.41 7.49
N HIS A 148 -14.92 -53.59 7.49
CA HIS A 148 -13.51 -53.68 7.87
C HIS A 148 -12.59 -52.89 6.92
N LEU A 149 -12.86 -52.93 5.62
CA LEU A 149 -12.10 -52.16 4.65
C LEU A 149 -12.25 -50.64 4.86
N ARG A 150 -13.48 -50.16 5.14
CA ARG A 150 -13.72 -48.74 5.45
C ARG A 150 -13.00 -48.32 6.72
N ARG A 151 -12.98 -49.13 7.79
CA ARG A 151 -12.22 -48.84 9.03
C ARG A 151 -10.74 -48.62 8.78
N VAL A 152 -10.10 -49.51 8.03
CA VAL A 152 -8.68 -49.37 7.66
C VAL A 152 -8.44 -48.12 6.81
N LYS A 153 -9.35 -47.82 5.87
CA LYS A 153 -9.25 -46.59 5.06
C LYS A 153 -9.42 -45.32 5.90
N ILE A 154 -10.30 -45.32 6.89
CA ILE A 154 -10.47 -44.21 7.85
C ILE A 154 -9.18 -43.99 8.64
N GLU A 155 -8.58 -45.05 9.19
CA GLU A 155 -7.32 -44.96 9.94
C GLU A 155 -6.19 -44.38 9.08
N LYS A 156 -6.08 -44.85 7.82
CA LYS A 156 -5.05 -44.38 6.89
C LYS A 156 -5.27 -42.95 6.44
N LEU A 157 -6.51 -42.57 6.17
CA LEU A 157 -6.85 -41.20 5.80
C LEU A 157 -6.66 -40.23 6.98
N HIS A 158 -6.99 -40.66 8.20
CA HIS A 158 -6.72 -39.92 9.43
C HIS A 158 -5.21 -39.71 9.65
N GLU A 159 -4.38 -40.73 9.41
CA GLU A 159 -2.92 -40.59 9.44
C GLU A 159 -2.41 -39.52 8.44
N MET A 160 -2.98 -39.48 7.23
CA MET A 160 -2.65 -38.47 6.21
C MET A 160 -3.08 -37.06 6.61
N VAL A 161 -4.25 -36.91 7.26
CA VAL A 161 -4.73 -35.62 7.81
C VAL A 161 -3.76 -35.12 8.88
N LEU A 162 -3.41 -35.96 9.87
CA LEU A 162 -2.53 -35.57 10.98
C LEU A 162 -1.10 -35.23 10.53
N ARG A 163 -0.57 -35.94 9.53
CA ARG A 163 0.76 -35.65 8.97
C ARG A 163 0.81 -34.39 8.09
N GLY A 164 -0.35 -33.84 7.73
CA GLY A 164 -0.47 -32.79 6.71
C GLY A 164 -0.04 -33.26 5.32
N GLN A 165 -0.16 -32.41 4.30
CA GLN A 165 0.37 -32.65 2.95
C GLN A 165 1.92 -32.66 2.94
N ARG A 166 2.56 -33.53 3.72
CA ARG A 166 3.89 -34.04 3.35
C ARG A 166 3.67 -35.03 2.22
N LEU A 167 3.76 -34.54 0.99
CA LEU A 167 4.08 -35.39 -0.15
C LEU A 167 5.25 -36.29 0.27
N PRO A 168 5.16 -37.62 0.13
CA PRO A 168 6.35 -38.44 0.24
C PRO A 168 7.34 -37.96 -0.83
N PRO A 169 8.64 -37.81 -0.53
CA PRO A 169 9.61 -37.66 -1.61
C PRO A 169 9.43 -38.88 -2.52
N SER A 170 9.16 -38.62 -3.80
CA SER A 170 9.13 -39.63 -4.85
C SER A 170 10.45 -40.40 -4.78
N SER A 171 10.44 -41.56 -4.14
CA SER A 171 11.55 -42.49 -4.17
C SER A 171 11.41 -43.28 -5.47
N VAL A 172 12.18 -42.85 -6.46
CA VAL A 172 12.47 -43.65 -7.65
C VAL A 172 13.05 -44.98 -7.15
N PRO A 173 12.52 -46.16 -7.56
CA PRO A 173 13.03 -47.42 -7.07
C PRO A 173 14.40 -47.68 -7.71
N THR A 174 15.47 -47.37 -6.97
CA THR A 174 16.80 -47.89 -7.29
C THR A 174 16.93 -49.27 -6.67
N SER A 175 16.93 -50.27 -7.53
CA SER A 175 17.28 -51.65 -7.19
C SER A 175 18.75 -51.73 -6.81
N CYS A 176 19.09 -52.14 -5.57
CA CYS A 176 20.23 -53.04 -5.29
C CYS A 176 20.27 -53.45 -3.79
N SER A 177 20.13 -54.77 -3.59
CA SER A 177 20.76 -55.68 -2.62
C SER A 177 21.08 -55.31 -1.16
N GLN A 178 20.75 -56.31 -0.31
CA GLN A 178 21.04 -56.53 1.11
C GLN A 178 22.46 -56.15 1.56
N ASP A 179 22.62 -55.61 2.78
CA ASP A 179 23.13 -56.40 3.93
C ASP A 179 22.94 -55.67 5.28
N MET A 180 22.88 -56.46 6.35
CA MET A 180 22.68 -56.08 7.75
C MET A 180 23.84 -55.26 8.33
N SER A 181 23.54 -54.24 9.15
CA SER A 181 24.18 -54.12 10.48
C SER A 181 23.47 -53.11 11.39
N VAL A 182 23.23 -53.56 12.62
CA VAL A 182 22.80 -52.80 13.78
C VAL A 182 23.96 -51.94 14.28
N THR A 183 23.70 -50.68 14.67
CA THR A 183 24.25 -50.06 15.89
C THR A 183 23.65 -48.67 16.13
N ALA A 184 23.27 -48.46 17.39
CA ALA A 184 22.77 -47.23 17.96
C ALA A 184 23.82 -46.11 17.95
N SER A 185 23.36 -44.86 17.92
CA SER A 185 24.03 -43.76 18.64
C SER A 185 23.08 -42.59 18.87
N LEU A 186 23.10 -42.16 20.13
CA LEU A 186 22.38 -41.05 20.75
C LEU A 186 22.95 -39.70 20.31
N HIS A 187 22.08 -38.72 20.11
CA HIS A 187 22.24 -37.27 20.35
C HIS A 187 20.84 -36.68 20.09
N GLY A 188 20.27 -35.75 20.85
CA GLY A 188 20.81 -34.77 21.75
C GLY A 188 20.00 -33.49 21.51
N ASN A 189 19.32 -33.02 22.55
CA ASN A 189 18.94 -31.63 22.80
C ASN A 189 17.84 -30.89 21.99
N VAL A 190 16.91 -30.37 22.80
CA VAL A 190 16.40 -28.98 22.85
C VAL A 190 15.21 -28.58 21.96
N SER A 191 14.08 -28.50 22.65
CA SER A 191 13.15 -27.36 22.81
C SER A 191 12.81 -26.42 21.66
N ASN A 192 11.50 -26.13 21.64
CA ASN A 192 10.79 -24.99 21.06
C ASN A 192 10.74 -24.90 19.53
N ASP A 193 9.54 -25.12 19.00
CA ASP A 193 9.11 -24.34 17.84
C ASP A 193 7.63 -23.96 17.97
N SER A 194 7.42 -22.67 18.26
CA SER A 194 6.12 -22.02 18.22
C SER A 194 5.78 -21.75 16.77
N SER A 195 4.83 -22.51 16.23
CA SER A 195 4.31 -22.38 14.87
C SER A 195 3.68 -20.99 14.64
N PRO A 196 4.05 -20.23 13.57
CA PRO A 196 3.39 -18.97 13.28
C PRO A 196 2.11 -19.21 12.44
N VAL A 197 1.00 -18.72 12.96
CA VAL A 197 -0.30 -18.63 12.29
C VAL A 197 -0.19 -17.76 11.02
N PRO A 198 -0.78 -18.16 9.87
CA PRO A 198 -0.79 -17.35 8.67
C PRO A 198 -1.74 -16.16 8.82
N GLN A 199 -1.21 -14.94 8.73
CA GLN A 199 -2.03 -13.71 8.73
C GLN A 199 -2.70 -13.45 7.37
N PRO A 200 -3.86 -12.75 7.35
CA PRO A 200 -4.56 -12.38 6.12
C PRO A 200 -3.74 -11.39 5.27
N ARG A 201 -3.61 -11.68 3.97
CA ARG A 201 -2.85 -10.87 2.99
C ARG A 201 -3.32 -9.42 2.93
N ARG A 202 -2.39 -8.48 3.09
CA ARG A 202 -2.58 -7.05 2.80
C ARG A 202 -2.53 -6.80 1.29
N LYS A 203 -3.37 -5.88 0.81
CA LYS A 203 -3.25 -5.30 -0.54
C LYS A 203 -1.88 -4.62 -0.68
N PRO A 204 -1.26 -4.60 -1.88
CA PRO A 204 -0.05 -3.81 -2.12
C PRO A 204 -0.30 -2.35 -1.72
N PRO A 205 0.65 -1.69 -1.03
CA PRO A 205 0.48 -0.28 -0.67
C PRO A 205 0.39 0.58 -1.94
N PRO A 206 -0.50 1.58 -1.98
CA PRO A 206 -0.56 2.53 -3.08
C PRO A 206 0.75 3.35 -3.15
N PRO A 207 1.12 3.88 -4.34
CA PRO A 207 2.27 4.76 -4.48
C PRO A 207 2.11 6.01 -3.60
N PRO A 208 3.21 6.56 -3.04
CA PRO A 208 3.14 7.74 -2.18
C PRO A 208 2.63 8.95 -2.96
N VAL A 209 1.48 9.49 -2.53
CA VAL A 209 0.94 10.76 -3.02
C VAL A 209 1.62 11.87 -2.22
N GLN A 210 2.56 12.60 -2.82
CA GLN A 210 3.15 13.79 -2.19
C GLN A 210 2.26 15.02 -2.41
N PRO A 211 1.83 15.74 -1.35
CA PRO A 211 1.20 17.06 -1.50
C PRO A 211 2.23 18.14 -1.83
N ALA A 212 1.83 19.16 -2.59
CA ALA A 212 2.63 20.35 -2.89
C ALA A 212 2.91 21.19 -1.61
N PRO A 213 4.06 21.91 -1.50
CA PRO A 213 4.40 22.66 -0.30
C PRO A 213 3.61 23.97 -0.20
N VAL A 214 2.97 24.19 0.95
CA VAL A 214 2.17 25.38 1.28
C VAL A 214 3.02 26.32 2.14
N LEU A 215 3.25 27.53 1.66
CA LEU A 215 4.01 28.58 2.35
C LEU A 215 3.04 29.61 2.95
N ASN A 216 3.11 29.85 4.27
CA ASN A 216 2.66 31.09 4.90
C ASN A 216 3.32 31.30 6.28
N LEU A 217 3.66 32.56 6.58
CA LEU A 217 4.66 33.03 7.56
C LEU A 217 4.07 33.69 8.85
N ASN A 218 4.93 33.75 9.91
CA ASN A 218 5.13 34.76 11.00
C ASN A 218 4.61 34.49 12.45
N PRO A 219 5.11 35.21 13.52
CA PRO A 219 6.49 35.62 13.91
C PRO A 219 6.85 35.41 15.42
N ALA A 220 8.12 35.67 15.83
CA ALA A 220 8.78 35.39 17.14
C ALA A 220 8.87 36.57 18.16
N PRO A 221 9.36 36.36 19.43
CA PRO A 221 10.56 37.10 19.92
C PRO A 221 11.54 36.40 20.93
N THR A 222 12.85 36.77 20.85
CA THR A 222 13.99 37.05 21.80
C THR A 222 14.28 36.15 23.07
N THR A 223 15.48 35.79 23.58
CA THR A 223 16.85 36.41 23.74
C THR A 223 17.94 35.40 24.28
N ALA A 224 19.24 35.61 23.98
CA ALA A 224 20.54 35.35 24.71
C ALA A 224 21.21 33.96 24.99
N SER A 225 22.53 33.92 24.67
CA SER A 225 23.71 33.18 25.25
C SER A 225 24.03 31.70 24.89
N GLN A 226 25.33 31.43 24.59
CA GLN A 226 25.98 30.19 24.05
C GLN A 226 26.02 28.97 25.02
N PRO A 227 26.56 27.75 24.69
CA PRO A 227 27.09 27.17 23.42
C PRO A 227 26.52 25.75 23.06
N LEU A 228 27.02 25.20 21.94
CA LEU A 228 26.95 23.80 21.46
C LEU A 228 25.68 23.33 20.71
N ALA A 229 25.96 22.79 19.52
CA ALA A 229 25.27 21.69 18.85
C ALA A 229 23.84 21.90 18.28
N PHE A 230 23.74 21.72 16.95
CA PHE A 230 22.57 21.31 16.17
C PHE A 230 21.31 22.24 16.09
N TYR A 231 21.09 22.76 14.88
CA TYR A 231 19.83 23.19 14.21
C TYR A 231 19.02 24.45 14.66
N SER A 232 18.76 25.31 13.64
CA SER A 232 17.50 26.03 13.29
C SER A 232 17.37 27.57 13.44
N GLN A 233 16.87 28.16 12.33
CA GLN A 233 16.11 29.42 12.07
C GLN A 233 16.52 30.82 12.58
N SER A 234 16.36 31.82 11.70
CA SER A 234 16.63 33.27 11.89
C SER A 234 15.37 34.16 11.73
N PRO A 235 15.23 35.31 12.44
CA PRO A 235 14.04 36.19 12.42
C PRO A 235 14.27 37.59 11.75
N TYR A 236 13.21 38.25 11.27
CA TYR A 236 13.17 39.71 10.96
C TYR A 236 11.89 40.37 11.57
N PRO A 237 11.85 41.70 11.78
CA PRO A 237 10.96 42.42 12.71
C PRO A 237 9.64 42.95 12.09
N PRO A 238 8.67 43.49 12.87
CA PRO A 238 7.31 43.81 12.40
C PRO A 238 7.06 45.31 12.10
N ILE A 239 6.11 45.60 11.19
CA ILE A 239 5.59 46.93 10.78
C ILE A 239 4.03 46.83 10.65
N PRO A 240 3.23 47.90 10.89
CA PRO A 240 1.88 47.86 11.52
C PRO A 240 0.68 47.75 10.55
N PRO A 241 -0.57 47.57 11.03
CA PRO A 241 -1.67 47.06 10.21
C PRO A 241 -2.45 48.15 9.45
N ARG A 242 -2.94 47.82 8.25
CA ARG A 242 -4.01 48.57 7.57
C ARG A 242 -5.31 47.79 7.60
N THR A 243 -6.35 48.49 8.04
CA THR A 243 -7.72 48.04 8.23
C THR A 243 -8.44 47.76 6.91
N SER A 244 -9.36 46.80 6.97
CA SER A 244 -10.18 46.22 5.91
C SER A 244 -11.25 47.17 5.36
N GLN A 245 -11.34 47.30 4.03
CA GLN A 245 -12.56 47.69 3.33
C GLN A 245 -12.75 46.83 2.05
N PRO A 246 -13.98 46.39 1.74
CA PRO A 246 -14.28 45.63 0.51
C PRO A 246 -14.63 46.58 -0.64
N PHE A 247 -14.09 46.33 -1.84
CA PHE A 247 -14.47 47.03 -3.07
C PHE A 247 -15.45 46.19 -3.93
N PRO A 248 -16.40 46.83 -4.65
CA PRO A 248 -17.44 46.13 -5.39
C PRO A 248 -17.06 45.74 -6.83
N ASN A 249 -17.80 44.75 -7.31
CA ASN A 249 -17.92 44.07 -8.61
C ASN A 249 -17.46 44.83 -9.88
N VAL A 250 -16.68 44.16 -10.75
CA VAL A 250 -16.47 44.54 -12.17
C VAL A 250 -16.49 43.28 -13.05
N PRO A 251 -17.27 43.24 -14.16
CA PRO A 251 -17.25 42.14 -15.13
C PRO A 251 -16.38 42.49 -16.35
N SER A 252 -15.49 41.60 -16.79
CA SER A 252 -15.06 41.57 -18.19
C SER A 252 -14.37 40.27 -18.58
N GLY A 253 -14.62 39.85 -19.82
CA GLY A 253 -14.39 38.53 -20.38
C GLY A 253 -12.93 38.17 -20.65
N TYR A 254 -12.65 36.88 -20.44
CA TYR A 254 -11.71 36.09 -21.22
C TYR A 254 -12.28 34.66 -21.36
N PRO A 255 -12.22 34.03 -22.55
CA PRO A 255 -12.75 32.69 -22.75
C PRO A 255 -11.75 31.62 -22.28
N THR A 256 -12.11 30.87 -21.24
CA THR A 256 -11.43 29.66 -20.80
C THR A 256 -11.83 28.48 -21.67
N HIS A 257 -11.06 28.20 -22.72
CA HIS A 257 -11.09 26.93 -23.42
C HIS A 257 -9.77 26.20 -23.18
N LEU A 258 -9.74 25.25 -22.23
CA LEU A 258 -8.96 24.01 -22.28
C LEU A 258 -9.36 23.10 -21.10
N LEU A 259 -10.32 22.24 -21.43
CA LEU A 259 -10.64 20.90 -20.95
C LEU A 259 -10.29 20.48 -19.51
N SER A 260 -11.38 20.25 -18.78
CA SER A 260 -11.55 19.35 -17.64
C SER A 260 -11.09 17.92 -17.93
N GLN A 261 -10.30 17.31 -17.04
CA GLN A 261 -9.97 15.87 -17.07
C GLN A 261 -10.12 15.22 -15.70
N TYR A 262 -11.34 15.32 -15.14
CA TYR A 262 -11.82 14.44 -14.07
C TYR A 262 -13.18 13.85 -14.48
N PRO A 263 -13.45 12.56 -14.22
CA PRO A 263 -14.77 11.98 -14.43
C PRO A 263 -15.76 12.52 -13.37
N PRO A 264 -17.06 12.68 -13.69
CA PRO A 264 -18.04 13.17 -12.73
C PRO A 264 -18.29 12.11 -11.64
N ALA A 265 -18.55 12.59 -10.42
CA ALA A 265 -18.96 11.73 -9.30
C ALA A 265 -20.27 11.01 -9.60
N LEU A 266 -20.34 9.72 -9.27
CA LEU A 266 -21.56 8.91 -9.40
C LEU A 266 -22.71 9.47 -8.56
N PRO A 267 -23.99 9.34 -8.98
CA PRO A 267 -25.14 9.80 -8.22
C PRO A 267 -25.21 9.15 -6.84
N GLN A 268 -25.42 9.98 -5.81
CA GLN A 268 -25.69 9.59 -4.43
C GLN A 268 -26.84 8.57 -4.37
N ARG A 269 -26.60 7.45 -3.70
CA ARG A 269 -27.62 6.42 -3.40
C ARG A 269 -28.69 7.04 -2.47
N PRO A 270 -30.00 6.84 -2.74
CA PRO A 270 -31.04 7.32 -1.83
C PRO A 270 -31.00 6.55 -0.49
N PRO A 271 -31.44 7.17 0.62
CA PRO A 271 -31.38 6.57 1.96
C PRO A 271 -32.27 5.31 2.05
N PRO A 272 -31.96 4.36 2.96
CA PRO A 272 -32.72 3.13 3.10
C PRO A 272 -34.16 3.43 3.56
N ARG A 273 -35.14 3.06 2.73
CA ARG A 273 -36.55 3.02 3.12
C ARG A 273 -36.74 2.00 4.25
N MET A 274 -37.44 2.42 5.30
CA MET A 274 -37.94 1.58 6.38
C MET A 274 -38.81 0.44 5.82
N ALA A 275 -38.73 -0.73 6.45
CA ALA A 275 -39.49 -1.93 6.10
C ALA A 275 -41.02 -1.72 6.25
N PRO A 276 -41.86 -2.32 5.40
CA PRO A 276 -43.31 -2.32 5.61
C PRO A 276 -43.69 -3.34 6.69
N GLN A 277 -44.54 -2.91 7.63
CA GLN A 277 -45.23 -3.75 8.61
C GLN A 277 -46.14 -4.78 7.92
N PRO A 278 -46.25 -6.04 8.41
CA PRO A 278 -47.17 -7.02 7.85
C PRO A 278 -48.61 -6.71 8.28
N GLY A 279 -49.46 -6.39 7.31
CA GLY A 279 -50.89 -6.21 7.48
C GLY A 279 -51.65 -7.54 7.54
N PHE A 280 -52.64 -7.58 8.43
CA PHE A 280 -53.67 -8.61 8.57
C PHE A 280 -54.44 -8.84 7.27
N ILE A 281 -54.74 -10.11 6.96
CA ILE A 281 -55.85 -10.47 6.06
C ILE A 281 -56.91 -11.16 6.91
N MET A 282 -58.09 -10.53 6.95
CA MET A 282 -59.36 -11.13 7.35
C MET A 282 -60.03 -11.75 6.12
N GLN A 283 -60.79 -12.81 6.41
CA GLN A 283 -61.72 -13.60 5.57
C GLN A 283 -61.09 -14.66 4.65
#